data_AF-A0A9Q0NTQ2-F1
#
_entry.id   AF-A0A9Q0NTQ2-F1
#
_cell.length_a   1.000
_cell.length_b   1.000
_cell.length_c   1.000
_cell.angle_alpha   90.00
_cell.angle_beta   90.00
_cell.angle_gamma   90.00
#
_symmetry.space_group_name_H-M   'P 1'
#
loop_
_entity.id
_entity.type
_entity.pdbx_description
1 polymer ?
#
loop_
_entity_poly.entity_id
_entity_poly.type
_entity_poly.pdbx_seq_one_letter_code
_entity_poly.pdbx_strand_id
1 'polypeptide(L)'
;MRPTLPSIELLDRVAGRLSREPNSWDQAVFNEELFFPSHPGYDGLHAAKRTMDMFLFMNSKVLFKTVRKDPALKTLKPVIVHVNYHPDKLRRMQAVVEFYVNGKQDALDPFPDGSEW
;
A
#
# COMPACT_ATOMS: atom_id res chain seq x y z
N MET A 1 3.95 -14.14 15.13
CA MET A 1 2.51 -14.19 15.51
C MET A 1 1.91 -15.46 14.90
N ARG A 2 0.98 -16.14 15.59
CA ARG A 2 0.24 -17.29 15.03
C ARG A 2 -0.99 -16.79 14.27
N PRO A 3 -1.37 -17.41 13.14
CA PRO A 3 -2.58 -17.04 12.40
C PRO A 3 -3.84 -17.36 13.21
N THR A 4 -4.88 -16.54 13.04
CA THR A 4 -6.22 -16.77 13.61
C THR A 4 -7.07 -17.60 12.66
N LEU A 5 -8.09 -18.30 13.17
CA LEU A 5 -9.03 -19.05 12.32
C LEU A 5 -9.65 -18.19 11.19
N PRO A 6 -10.14 -16.96 11.45
CA PRO A 6 -10.60 -16.05 10.39
C PRO A 6 -9.54 -15.74 9.32
N SER A 7 -8.26 -15.59 9.70
CA SER A 7 -7.19 -15.28 8.74
C SER A 7 -6.83 -16.46 7.85
N ILE A 8 -6.98 -17.69 8.37
CA ILE A 8 -6.78 -18.92 7.59
C ILE A 8 -7.91 -19.05 6.58
N GLU A 9 -9.16 -18.91 7.03
CA GLU A 9 -10.33 -19.03 6.16
C GLU A 9 -10.34 -17.97 5.04
N LEU A 10 -9.97 -16.72 5.34
CA LEU A 10 -9.80 -15.67 4.33
C LEU A 10 -8.79 -16.09 3.25
N LEU A 11 -7.62 -16.60 3.65
CA LEU A 11 -6.58 -17.01 2.70
C LEU A 11 -6.99 -18.24 1.89
N ASP A 12 -7.72 -19.19 2.48
CA ASP A 12 -8.26 -20.34 1.78
C ASP A 12 -9.27 -19.93 0.70
N ARG A 13 -10.15 -18.96 0.98
CA ARG A 13 -11.08 -18.41 -0.03
C ARG A 13 -10.35 -17.67 -1.14
N VAL A 14 -9.38 -16.83 -0.80
CA VAL A 14 -8.56 -16.10 -1.79
C VAL A 14 -7.80 -17.08 -2.70
N ALA A 15 -7.15 -18.08 -2.13
CA ALA A 15 -6.43 -19.11 -2.89
C ALA A 15 -7.39 -19.92 -3.78
N GLY A 16 -8.57 -20.26 -3.26
CA GLY A 16 -9.61 -20.95 -4.02
C GLY A 16 -10.09 -20.14 -5.23
N ARG A 17 -10.26 -18.82 -5.08
CA ARG A 17 -10.67 -17.96 -6.20
C ARG A 17 -9.57 -17.77 -7.23
N LEU A 18 -8.35 -17.46 -6.80
CA LEU A 18 -7.22 -17.27 -7.70
C LEU A 18 -6.88 -18.53 -8.51
N SER A 19 -7.15 -19.72 -7.99
CA SER A 19 -6.97 -20.97 -8.74
C SER A 19 -8.04 -21.21 -9.82
N ARG A 20 -9.26 -20.68 -9.65
CA ARG A 20 -10.36 -20.80 -10.63
C ARG A 20 -10.43 -19.62 -11.61
N GLU A 21 -9.91 -18.47 -11.21
CA GLU A 21 -9.96 -17.22 -11.96
C GLU A 21 -8.53 -16.77 -12.33
N PRO A 22 -7.91 -17.34 -13.38
CA PRO A 22 -6.48 -17.17 -13.66
C PRO A 22 -6.06 -15.74 -14.04
N ASN A 23 -7.02 -14.89 -14.44
CA ASN A 23 -6.79 -13.49 -14.79
C ASN A 23 -7.11 -12.52 -13.65
N SER A 24 -7.52 -13.03 -12.47
CA SER A 24 -7.88 -12.21 -11.33
C SER A 24 -6.62 -11.65 -10.64
N TRP A 25 -6.71 -10.40 -10.20
CA TRP A 25 -5.64 -9.76 -9.44
C TRP A 25 -5.78 -10.10 -7.96
N ASP A 26 -4.75 -10.69 -7.37
CA ASP A 26 -4.69 -11.12 -5.96
C ASP A 26 -5.14 -10.03 -4.97
N GLN A 27 -4.67 -8.79 -5.17
CA GLN A 27 -5.05 -7.67 -4.31
C GLN A 27 -6.54 -7.32 -4.43
N ALA A 28 -7.12 -7.45 -5.63
CA ALA A 28 -8.55 -7.23 -5.83
C ALA A 28 -9.36 -8.33 -5.14
N VAL A 29 -9.02 -9.60 -5.40
CA VAL A 29 -9.68 -10.77 -4.78
C VAL A 29 -9.62 -10.70 -3.26
N PHE A 30 -8.45 -10.40 -2.68
CA PHE A 30 -8.31 -10.24 -1.22
C PHE A 30 -9.24 -9.16 -0.64
N ASN A 31 -9.35 -8.01 -1.31
CA ASN A 31 -10.25 -6.95 -0.86
C ASN A 31 -11.71 -7.38 -1.02
N GLU A 32 -12.08 -7.97 -2.15
CA GLU A 32 -13.43 -8.45 -2.42
C GLU A 32 -13.89 -9.47 -1.37
N GLU A 33 -13.08 -10.47 -1.01
CA GLU A 33 -13.42 -11.43 0.04
C GLU A 33 -13.70 -10.77 1.40
N LEU A 34 -13.01 -9.66 1.70
CA LEU A 34 -13.27 -8.87 2.90
C LEU A 34 -14.53 -8.00 2.80
N PHE A 35 -15.01 -7.67 1.59
CA PHE A 35 -16.17 -6.78 1.35
C PHE A 35 -17.47 -7.55 1.04
N PHE A 36 -17.41 -8.73 0.44
CA PHE A 36 -18.59 -9.54 0.07
C PHE A 36 -19.50 -10.01 1.20
N PRO A 37 -19.11 -10.06 2.49
CA PRO A 37 -20.05 -10.32 3.58
C PRO A 37 -21.24 -9.34 3.66
N SER A 38 -21.23 -8.23 2.90
CA SER A 38 -22.37 -7.33 2.75
C SER A 38 -23.43 -7.79 1.72
N HIS A 39 -23.27 -8.95 1.07
CA HIS A 39 -24.20 -9.50 0.08
C HIS A 39 -25.15 -10.54 0.71
N PRO A 40 -26.46 -10.56 0.40
CA PRO A 40 -27.36 -11.61 0.88
C PRO A 40 -26.87 -13.02 0.52
N GLY A 41 -26.84 -13.93 1.49
CA GLY A 41 -26.43 -15.34 1.31
C GLY A 41 -24.93 -15.62 1.43
N TYR A 42 -24.12 -14.64 1.84
CA TYR A 42 -22.68 -14.82 2.07
C TYR A 42 -22.35 -14.89 3.57
N ASP A 43 -21.72 -15.98 4.01
CA ASP A 43 -21.19 -16.08 5.38
C ASP A 43 -19.91 -15.26 5.50
N GLY A 44 -19.93 -14.32 6.44
CA GLY A 44 -18.83 -13.39 6.67
C GLY A 44 -17.61 -14.05 7.28
N LEU A 45 -16.42 -13.65 6.81
CA LEU A 45 -15.13 -14.20 7.23
C LEU A 45 -14.71 -13.88 8.68
N HIS A 46 -15.52 -13.13 9.43
CA HIS A 46 -15.19 -12.60 10.77
C HIS A 46 -13.80 -11.92 10.85
N ALA A 47 -13.26 -11.47 9.72
CA ALA A 47 -11.99 -10.78 9.60
C ALA A 47 -12.23 -9.26 9.58
N ALA A 48 -11.51 -8.53 10.43
CA ALA A 48 -11.60 -7.08 10.47
C ALA A 48 -10.46 -6.44 9.65
N LYS A 49 -10.81 -5.52 8.76
CA LYS A 49 -9.86 -4.64 8.07
C LYS A 49 -9.57 -3.42 8.96
N ARG A 50 -8.29 -3.06 9.08
CA ARG A 50 -7.88 -1.76 9.66
C ARG A 50 -7.31 -0.90 8.55
N THR A 51 -7.83 0.32 8.43
CA THR A 51 -7.25 1.32 7.53
C THR A 51 -6.07 1.97 8.22
N MET A 52 -4.88 1.87 7.61
CA MET A 52 -3.68 2.52 8.13
C MET A 52 -3.70 4.01 7.84
N ASP A 53 -3.10 4.82 8.72
CA ASP A 53 -2.89 6.24 8.48
C ASP A 53 -2.00 6.45 7.25
N MET A 54 -2.49 7.22 6.28
CA MET A 54 -1.81 7.39 4.98
C MET A 54 -0.53 8.21 5.05
N PHE A 55 -0.30 8.97 6.11
CA PHE A 55 0.94 9.72 6.33
C PHE A 55 1.99 8.88 7.07
N LEU A 56 1.55 7.93 7.90
CA LEU A 56 2.46 6.97 8.55
C LEU A 56 2.81 5.78 7.64
N PHE A 57 1.86 5.30 6.84
CA PHE A 57 2.03 4.16 5.91
C PHE A 57 1.81 4.62 4.48
N MET A 58 2.76 5.40 3.99
CA MET A 58 2.59 6.26 2.82
C MET A 58 2.83 5.51 1.51
N ASN A 59 1.94 5.69 0.53
CA ASN A 59 2.26 5.33 -0.86
C ASN A 59 3.08 6.47 -1.51
N SER A 60 4.02 6.13 -2.39
CA SER A 60 4.81 7.11 -3.14
C SER A 60 4.02 8.22 -3.82
N LYS A 61 2.78 7.97 -4.28
CA LYS A 61 1.94 9.03 -4.86
C LYS A 61 1.60 10.12 -3.83
N VAL A 62 1.32 9.75 -2.59
CA VAL A 62 1.08 10.71 -1.48
C VAL A 62 2.35 11.50 -1.19
N LEU A 63 3.50 10.82 -1.19
CA LEU A 63 4.81 11.47 -0.98
C LEU A 63 5.09 12.53 -2.05
N PHE A 64 5.10 12.13 -3.33
CA PHE A 64 5.55 12.98 -4.42
C PHE A 64 4.53 14.06 -4.81
N LYS A 65 3.22 13.78 -4.71
CA LYS A 65 2.20 14.77 -5.10
C LYS A 65 1.82 15.74 -3.98
N THR A 66 1.97 15.34 -2.73
CA THR A 66 1.43 16.09 -1.58
C THR A 66 2.52 16.38 -0.55
N VAL A 67 3.02 15.36 0.15
CA VAL A 67 3.83 15.55 1.36
C VAL A 67 5.12 16.33 1.08
N ARG A 68 5.84 16.04 0.00
CA ARG A 68 7.10 16.76 -0.31
C ARG A 68 6.91 18.24 -0.66
N LYS A 69 5.69 18.68 -0.99
CA LYS A 69 5.41 20.04 -1.46
C LYS A 69 4.92 20.96 -0.34
N ASP A 70 4.49 20.37 0.77
CA ASP A 70 3.98 21.09 1.91
C ASP A 70 5.07 21.14 3.00
N PRO A 71 5.55 22.33 3.40
CA PRO A 71 6.58 22.47 4.44
C PRO A 71 6.19 21.87 5.79
N ALA A 72 4.91 21.89 6.16
CA ALA A 72 4.43 21.29 7.40
C ALA A 72 4.45 19.77 7.29
N LEU A 73 4.01 19.20 6.17
CA LEU A 73 3.97 17.74 5.97
C LEU A 73 5.36 17.14 5.74
N LYS A 74 6.31 17.87 5.15
CA LYS A 74 7.70 17.42 4.96
C LYS A 74 8.39 17.02 6.28
N THR A 75 7.91 17.52 7.41
CA THR A 75 8.44 17.19 8.74
C THR A 75 8.01 15.81 9.27
N LEU A 76 6.99 15.20 8.67
CA LEU A 76 6.46 13.91 9.09
C LEU A 76 7.47 12.80 8.83
N LYS A 77 7.66 11.89 9.79
CA LYS A 77 8.45 10.67 9.62
C LYS A 77 7.53 9.47 9.43
N PRO A 78 7.36 8.96 8.20
CA PRO A 78 6.53 7.79 7.96
C PRO A 78 7.18 6.55 8.57
N VAL A 79 6.35 5.57 8.94
CA VAL A 79 6.78 4.22 9.33
C VAL A 79 7.24 3.45 8.09
N ILE A 80 6.48 3.54 7.00
CA ILE A 80 6.80 2.89 5.71
C ILE A 80 6.45 3.85 4.56
N VAL A 81 7.30 3.86 3.53
CA VAL A 81 6.98 4.43 2.21
C VAL A 81 6.96 3.32 1.17
N HIS A 82 5.77 2.99 0.66
CA HIS A 82 5.60 2.02 -0.40
C HIS A 82 5.76 2.69 -1.77
N VAL A 83 6.89 2.45 -2.43
CA VAL A 83 7.17 2.93 -3.79
C VAL A 83 6.65 1.93 -4.81
N ASN A 84 5.66 2.34 -5.61
CA ASN A 84 5.09 1.49 -6.66
C ASN A 84 4.77 2.30 -7.92
N TYR A 85 4.67 1.62 -9.06
CA TYR A 85 4.26 2.18 -10.36
C TYR A 85 5.23 3.17 -11.05
N HIS A 86 6.44 3.41 -10.54
CA HIS A 86 7.42 4.30 -11.17
C HIS A 86 8.46 3.52 -12.01
N PRO A 87 8.81 3.98 -13.23
CA PRO A 87 9.85 3.33 -14.05
C PRO A 87 11.23 3.39 -13.37
N ASP A 88 11.48 4.44 -12.60
CA ASP A 88 12.71 4.74 -11.88
C ASP A 88 12.64 4.34 -10.38
N LYS A 89 11.88 3.28 -10.07
CA LYS A 89 11.58 2.83 -8.69
C LYS A 89 12.80 2.76 -7.78
N LEU A 90 13.91 2.19 -8.24
CA LEU A 90 15.12 2.05 -7.42
C LEU A 90 15.70 3.40 -6.99
N ARG A 91 15.81 4.35 -7.93
CA ARG A 91 16.33 5.70 -7.66
C ARG A 91 15.43 6.44 -6.67
N ARG A 92 14.11 6.30 -6.80
CA ARG A 92 13.16 6.88 -5.84
C ARG A 92 13.27 6.25 -4.46
N MET A 93 13.42 4.93 -4.36
CA MET A 93 13.63 4.26 -3.06
C MET A 93 14.90 4.77 -2.37
N GLN A 94 16.01 4.92 -3.11
CA GLN A 94 17.25 5.49 -2.58
C GLN A 94 17.04 6.94 -2.12
N ALA A 95 16.37 7.77 -2.92
CA ALA A 95 16.08 9.15 -2.55
C ALA A 95 15.19 9.28 -1.30
N VAL A 96 14.23 8.37 -1.11
CA VAL A 96 13.41 8.29 0.10
C VAL A 96 14.27 8.00 1.33
N VAL A 97 15.26 7.10 1.21
CA VAL A 97 16.23 6.84 2.28
C VAL A 97 17.09 8.09 2.54
N GLU A 98 17.61 8.72 1.50
CA GLU A 98 18.39 9.96 1.64
C GLU A 98 17.61 11.06 2.37
N PHE A 99 16.32 11.22 2.05
CA PHE A 99 15.46 12.24 2.66
C PHE A 99 15.15 11.94 4.13
N TYR A 100 14.61 10.75 4.44
CA TYR A 100 14.11 10.42 5.78
C TYR A 100 15.16 9.89 6.75
N VAL A 101 16.19 9.22 6.25
CA VAL A 101 17.24 8.58 7.08
C VAL A 101 18.49 9.46 7.13
N ASN A 102 18.97 9.93 5.99
CA ASN A 102 20.23 10.69 5.92
C ASN A 102 20.04 12.21 6.03
N GLY A 103 18.79 12.69 6.04
CA GLY A 103 18.45 14.10 6.26
C GLY A 103 18.65 15.02 5.05
N LYS A 104 18.92 14.47 3.86
CA LYS A 104 19.10 15.25 2.62
C LYS A 104 17.77 15.81 2.10
N GLN A 105 17.45 17.06 2.46
CA GLN A 105 16.13 17.67 2.24
C GLN A 105 15.73 17.87 0.77
N ASP A 106 16.71 17.95 -0.13
CA ASP A 106 16.52 18.12 -1.58
C ASP A 106 16.50 16.79 -2.35
N ALA A 107 16.67 15.64 -1.67
CA ALA A 107 16.81 14.34 -2.32
C ALA A 107 15.61 13.95 -3.21
N LEU A 108 14.41 14.43 -2.87
CA LEU A 108 13.17 14.11 -3.59
C LEU A 108 12.88 15.07 -4.75
N ASP A 109 13.55 16.21 -4.84
CA ASP A 109 13.21 17.30 -5.77
C ASP A 109 13.42 16.96 -7.26
N PRO A 110 14.45 16.18 -7.66
CA PRO A 110 14.67 15.85 -9.07
C PRO A 110 13.59 14.97 -9.72
N PHE A 111 12.71 14.37 -8.92
CA PHE A 111 11.72 13.41 -9.42
C PHE A 111 10.41 14.09 -9.83
N PRO A 112 9.76 13.67 -10.94
CA PRO A 112 8.41 14.13 -11.24
C PRO A 112 7.39 13.57 -10.22
N ASP A 113 6.20 14.17 -10.21
CA ASP A 113 5.09 13.82 -9.31
C ASP A 113 4.59 12.38 -9.47
N GLY A 114 4.74 11.83 -10.66
CA GLY A 114 4.34 10.48 -11.00
C GLY A 114 5.27 9.87 -12.03
N SER A 115 4.75 8.85 -12.71
CA SER A 115 5.42 8.09 -13.76
C SER A 115 5.35 8.87 -15.08
N GLU A 116 6.12 9.95 -15.15
CA GLU A 116 6.40 10.67 -16.39
C GLU A 116 7.67 10.07 -17.01
N TRP A 117 7.66 9.93 -18.34
CA TRP A 117 8.72 9.30 -19.13
C TRP A 117 9.74 10.35 -19.58
#